data_AF-A0A0B7A1S8-F1
#
_entry.id   AF-A0A0B7A1S8-F1
#
_cell.length_a   1.000
_cell.length_b   1.000
_cell.length_c   1.000
_cell.angle_alpha   90.00
_cell.angle_beta   90.00
_cell.angle_gamma   90.00
#
_symmetry.space_group_name_H-M   'P 1'
#
loop_
_entity.id
_entity.type
_entity.pdbx_description
1 polymer ?
#
loop_
_entity_poly.entity_id
_entity_poly.type
_entity_poly.pdbx_seq_one_letter_code
_entity_poly.pdbx_strand_id
1 'polypeptide(L)'
;FRMSTKSVLQGFVTGLKHRQEDVRFKTAVELHHFVVTELRELPQEEVASFMDDFNHHIFEMVSSSDVHERKGGVLAIVSLLGGDVGNIGTRMSRFANYLMNLLPSNSYDLGVMEMAAKAVG
;
A
#
# COMPACT_ATOMS: atom_id res chain seq x y z
N PHE A 1 -20.76 -17.54 -2.46
CA PHE A 1 -20.75 -16.13 -2.04
C PHE A 1 -19.39 -15.55 -2.38
N ARG A 2 -19.24 -14.89 -3.55
CA ARG A 2 -18.00 -14.16 -3.86
C ARG A 2 -18.04 -12.84 -3.09
N MET A 3 -17.19 -12.70 -2.08
CA MET A 3 -16.95 -11.42 -1.43
C MET A 3 -16.41 -10.46 -2.51
N SER A 4 -17.07 -9.31 -2.74
CA SER A 4 -16.61 -8.38 -3.76
C SER A 4 -15.22 -7.86 -3.37
N THR A 5 -14.28 -7.86 -4.31
CA THR A 5 -12.91 -7.35 -4.15
C THR A 5 -12.88 -5.92 -3.58
N LYS A 6 -13.93 -5.12 -3.84
CA LYS A 6 -14.13 -3.79 -3.24
C LYS A 6 -14.35 -3.82 -1.72
N SER A 7 -15.08 -4.80 -1.19
CA SER A 7 -15.28 -4.92 0.26
C SER A 7 -13.99 -5.34 0.96
N VAL A 8 -13.21 -6.22 0.32
CA VAL A 8 -11.90 -6.66 0.81
C VAL A 8 -10.91 -5.49 0.81
N LEU A 9 -10.89 -4.70 -0.27
CA LEU A 9 -10.10 -3.48 -0.39
C LEU A 9 -10.38 -2.49 0.76
N GLN A 10 -11.65 -2.20 1.03
CA GLN A 10 -12.05 -1.30 2.11
C GLN A 10 -11.61 -1.82 3.48
N GLY A 11 -11.65 -3.14 3.68
CA GLY A 11 -11.11 -3.78 4.88
C GLY A 11 -9.61 -3.52 5.06
N PHE A 12 -8.83 -3.72 3.99
CA PHE A 12 -7.38 -3.44 4.01
C PHE A 12 -7.08 -1.96 4.25
N VAL A 13 -7.77 -1.05 3.56
CA VAL A 13 -7.61 0.40 3.77
C VAL A 13 -7.91 0.76 5.22
N THR A 14 -8.99 0.26 5.79
CA THR A 14 -9.35 0.54 7.19
C THR A 14 -8.29 0.03 8.17
N GLY A 15 -7.76 -1.18 7.95
CA GLY A 15 -6.71 -1.74 8.81
C GLY A 15 -5.36 -1.03 8.67
N LEU A 16 -5.01 -0.57 7.46
CA LEU A 16 -3.80 0.22 7.21
C LEU A 16 -3.88 1.63 7.81
N LYS A 17 -5.08 2.22 7.87
CA LYS A 17 -5.33 3.51 8.53
C LYS A 17 -5.44 3.40 10.06
N HIS A 18 -5.34 2.19 10.61
CA HIS A 18 -5.53 1.96 12.04
C HIS A 18 -4.41 2.63 12.87
N ARG A 19 -4.75 3.13 14.06
CA ARG A 19 -3.81 3.84 14.93
C ARG A 19 -2.77 2.93 15.58
N GLN A 20 -3.14 1.66 15.84
CA GLN A 20 -2.22 0.64 16.35
C GLN A 20 -1.32 0.09 15.25
N GLU A 21 -0.03 0.02 15.55
CA GLU A 21 0.98 -0.47 14.62
C GLU A 21 0.86 -1.96 14.31
N ASP A 22 0.57 -2.78 15.32
CA ASP A 22 0.38 -4.23 15.14
C ASP A 22 -0.76 -4.54 14.15
N VAL A 23 -1.85 -3.78 14.23
CA VAL A 23 -2.98 -3.91 13.31
C VAL A 23 -2.56 -3.53 11.89
N ARG A 24 -1.86 -2.40 11.72
CA ARG A 24 -1.36 -1.99 10.40
C ARG A 24 -0.42 -3.02 9.79
N PHE A 25 0.51 -3.55 10.59
CA PHE A 25 1.48 -4.54 10.12
C PHE A 25 0.81 -5.86 9.76
N LYS A 26 -0.13 -6.34 10.61
CA LYS A 26 -0.92 -7.54 10.31
C LYS A 26 -1.73 -7.36 9.03
N THR A 27 -2.42 -6.24 8.87
CA THR A 27 -3.18 -5.93 7.65
C THR A 27 -2.29 -5.84 6.42
N ALA A 28 -1.09 -5.27 6.54
CA ALA A 28 -0.10 -5.20 5.47
C ALA A 28 0.36 -6.60 5.02
N VAL A 29 0.62 -7.51 5.97
CA VAL A 29 0.95 -8.91 5.67
C VAL A 29 -0.21 -9.64 5.01
N GLU A 30 -1.44 -9.48 5.52
CA GLU A 30 -2.65 -10.08 4.94
C GLU A 30 -2.91 -9.57 3.53
N LEU A 31 -2.72 -8.26 3.29
CA LEU A 31 -2.82 -7.65 1.98
C LEU A 31 -1.79 -8.25 1.01
N HIS A 32 -0.53 -8.37 1.44
CA HIS A 32 0.51 -8.98 0.63
C HIS A 32 0.13 -10.42 0.24
N HIS A 33 -0.31 -11.22 1.21
CA HIS A 33 -0.78 -12.58 0.98
C HIS A 33 -1.96 -12.62 -0.01
N PHE A 34 -2.96 -11.77 0.18
CA PHE A 34 -4.12 -11.66 -0.72
C PHE A 34 -3.68 -11.31 -2.16
N VAL A 35 -2.77 -10.36 -2.31
CA VAL A 35 -2.27 -9.92 -3.62
C VAL A 35 -1.52 -11.04 -4.34
N VAL A 36 -0.67 -11.80 -3.64
CA VAL A 36 0.11 -12.89 -4.27
C VAL A 36 -0.65 -14.20 -4.44
N THR A 37 -1.74 -14.42 -3.71
CA THR A 37 -2.56 -15.64 -3.79
C THR A 37 -3.87 -15.37 -4.53
N GLU A 38 -4.85 -14.79 -3.85
CA GLU A 38 -6.22 -14.60 -4.35
C GLU A 38 -6.29 -13.67 -5.55
N LEU A 39 -5.61 -12.52 -5.49
CA LEU A 39 -5.67 -11.51 -6.55
C LEU A 39 -5.04 -12.04 -7.86
N ARG A 40 -4.07 -12.96 -7.80
CA ARG A 40 -3.49 -13.58 -9.00
C ARG A 40 -4.45 -14.54 -9.72
N GLU A 41 -5.42 -15.10 -9.01
CA GLU A 41 -6.41 -16.02 -9.57
C GLU A 41 -7.57 -15.27 -10.24
N LEU A 42 -7.65 -13.95 -10.08
CA LEU A 42 -8.67 -13.12 -10.69
C LEU A 42 -8.34 -12.74 -12.15
N PRO A 43 -9.37 -12.41 -12.96
CA PRO A 43 -9.15 -11.88 -14.29
C PRO A 43 -8.31 -10.60 -14.27
N GLN A 44 -7.42 -10.42 -15.25
CA GLN A 44 -6.54 -9.23 -15.33
C GLN A 44 -7.30 -7.90 -15.25
N GLU A 45 -8.52 -7.83 -15.78
CA GLU A 45 -9.37 -6.63 -15.71
C GLU A 45 -9.81 -6.32 -14.26
N GLU A 46 -10.17 -7.34 -13.47
CA GLU A 46 -10.51 -7.19 -12.06
C GLU A 46 -9.27 -6.82 -11.23
N VAL A 47 -8.11 -7.43 -11.54
CA VAL A 47 -6.83 -7.11 -10.89
C VAL A 47 -6.43 -5.66 -11.17
N ALA A 48 -6.57 -5.22 -12.42
CA ALA A 48 -6.27 -3.85 -12.81
C ALA A 48 -7.20 -2.85 -12.10
N SER A 49 -8.52 -3.12 -12.08
CA SER A 49 -9.49 -2.27 -11.38
C SER A 49 -9.23 -2.21 -9.86
N PHE A 50 -8.96 -3.35 -9.22
CA PHE A 50 -8.62 -3.38 -7.79
C PHE A 50 -7.36 -2.57 -7.50
N MET A 51 -6.33 -2.74 -8.33
CA MET A 51 -5.06 -2.05 -8.17
C MET A 51 -5.18 -0.54 -8.41
N ASP A 52 -6.06 -0.11 -9.32
CA ASP A 52 -6.30 1.31 -9.58
C ASP A 52 -7.00 1.97 -8.38
N ASP A 53 -8.08 1.36 -7.89
CA ASP A 53 -8.78 1.79 -6.68
C ASP A 53 -7.83 1.81 -5.47
N PHE A 54 -6.97 0.80 -5.34
CA PHE A 54 -6.02 0.73 -4.23
C PHE A 54 -4.92 1.79 -4.33
N ASN A 55 -4.40 2.06 -5.53
CA ASN A 55 -3.43 3.13 -5.74
C ASN A 55 -4.01 4.51 -5.38
N HIS A 56 -5.29 4.74 -5.68
CA HIS A 56 -5.97 5.97 -5.28
C HIS A 56 -5.98 6.14 -3.76
N HIS A 57 -6.38 5.10 -3.02
CA HIS A 57 -6.36 5.14 -1.57
C HIS A 57 -4.95 5.26 -0.99
N ILE A 58 -3.94 4.62 -1.59
CA ILE A 58 -2.54 4.81 -1.18
C ILE A 58 -2.15 6.29 -1.30
N PHE A 59 -2.48 6.92 -2.43
CA PHE A 59 -2.18 8.33 -2.65
C PHE A 59 -2.85 9.25 -1.61
N GLU A 60 -4.13 9.00 -1.30
CA GLU A 60 -4.85 9.72 -0.26
C GLU A 60 -4.20 9.52 1.12
N MET A 61 -3.83 8.29 1.47
CA MET A 61 -3.20 7.94 2.75
C MET A 61 -1.83 8.61 2.91
N VAL A 62 -0.98 8.56 1.89
CA VAL A 62 0.36 9.17 1.97
C VAL A 62 0.31 10.70 1.93
N SER A 63 -0.70 11.28 1.29
CA SER A 63 -0.91 12.74 1.24
C SER A 63 -1.69 13.27 2.45
N SER A 64 -2.15 12.38 3.33
CA SER A 64 -2.92 12.75 4.52
C SER A 64 -2.07 13.52 5.54
N SER A 65 -2.73 14.40 6.29
CA SER A 65 -2.11 15.09 7.42
C SER A 65 -1.89 14.16 8.63
N ASP A 66 -2.62 13.05 8.72
CA ASP A 66 -2.49 12.05 9.79
C ASP A 66 -1.26 11.16 9.56
N VAL A 67 -0.35 11.14 10.53
CA VAL A 67 0.88 10.31 10.52
C VAL A 67 0.56 8.82 10.42
N HIS A 68 -0.52 8.36 11.03
CA HIS A 68 -0.93 6.95 11.00
C HIS A 68 -1.38 6.53 9.61
N GLU A 69 -2.12 7.39 8.91
CA GLU A 69 -2.52 7.16 7.52
C GLU A 69 -1.30 7.17 6.60
N ARG A 70 -0.37 8.12 6.79
CA ARG A 70 0.89 8.14 6.02
C ARG A 70 1.72 6.88 6.21
N LYS A 71 1.88 6.41 7.45
CA LYS A 71 2.58 5.15 7.77
C LYS A 71 1.88 3.95 7.15
N GLY A 72 0.54 3.92 7.17
CA GLY A 72 -0.26 2.91 6.50
C GLY A 72 -0.05 2.88 4.99
N GLY A 73 -0.03 4.04 4.34
CA GLY A 73 0.24 4.16 2.91
C GLY A 73 1.63 3.66 2.52
N VAL A 74 2.66 3.98 3.31
CA VAL A 74 4.02 3.45 3.09
C VAL A 74 4.06 1.93 3.27
N LEU A 75 3.46 1.39 4.33
CA LEU A 75 3.37 -0.07 4.53
C LEU A 75 2.63 -0.78 3.40
N ALA A 76 1.57 -0.17 2.86
CA ALA A 76 0.83 -0.69 1.71
C ALA A 76 1.73 -0.79 0.48
N ILE A 77 2.52 0.24 0.19
CA ILE A 77 3.49 0.24 -0.92
C ILE A 77 4.48 -0.90 -0.74
N VAL A 78 5.07 -1.06 0.45
CA VAL A 78 6.02 -2.14 0.74
C VAL A 78 5.40 -3.52 0.55
N SER A 79 4.16 -3.70 1.01
CA SER A 79 3.41 -4.95 0.89
C SER A 79 3.13 -5.32 -0.58
N LEU A 80 2.88 -4.32 -1.42
CA LEU A 80 2.73 -4.50 -2.87
C LEU A 80 4.05 -4.76 -3.58
N LEU A 81 5.15 -4.13 -3.15
CA LEU A 81 6.48 -4.32 -3.74
C LEU A 81 7.06 -5.70 -3.45
N GLY A 82 6.80 -6.26 -2.26
CA GLY A 82 7.21 -7.63 -1.93
C GLY A 82 6.46 -8.69 -2.75
N GLY A 83 5.30 -8.35 -3.31
CA GLY A 83 4.48 -9.26 -4.12
C GLY A 83 4.84 -9.14 -5.58
N ASP A 84 5.41 -10.20 -6.17
CA ASP A 84 5.77 -10.27 -7.59
C ASP A 84 4.55 -10.38 -8.52
N VAL A 85 3.55 -9.52 -8.33
CA VAL A 85 2.27 -9.55 -9.02
C VAL A 85 2.30 -8.55 -10.16
N GLY A 86 3.18 -8.81 -11.13
CA GLY A 86 3.19 -8.15 -12.44
C GLY A 86 3.56 -6.66 -12.44
N ASN A 87 4.56 -6.32 -13.25
CA ASN A 87 5.01 -4.95 -13.50
C ASN A 87 5.59 -4.21 -12.26
N ILE A 88 6.41 -4.90 -11.45
CA ILE A 88 7.18 -4.28 -10.35
C ILE A 88 7.97 -3.06 -10.85
N GLY A 89 8.66 -3.15 -11.99
CA GLY A 89 9.55 -2.08 -12.48
C GLY A 89 8.85 -0.74 -12.76
N THR A 90 7.69 -0.78 -13.42
CA THR A 90 6.92 0.44 -13.75
C THR A 90 6.17 1.02 -12.55
N ARG A 91 5.92 0.19 -11.52
CA ARG A 91 5.27 0.57 -10.26
C ARG A 91 6.28 1.16 -9.27
N MET A 92 7.46 0.55 -9.12
CA MET A 92 8.57 1.08 -8.31
C MET A 92 8.90 2.52 -8.67
N SER A 93 8.99 2.85 -9.96
CA SER A 93 9.32 4.21 -10.39
C SER A 93 8.23 5.22 -10.01
N ARG A 94 6.94 4.86 -10.10
CA ARG A 94 5.84 5.73 -9.63
C ARG A 94 5.82 5.87 -8.12
N PHE A 95 6.02 4.78 -7.38
CA PHE A 95 6.09 4.81 -5.91
C PHE A 95 7.31 5.57 -5.39
N ALA A 96 8.47 5.43 -6.04
CA ALA A 96 9.66 6.23 -5.76
C ALA A 96 9.42 7.71 -6.02
N ASN A 97 8.69 8.06 -7.09
CA ASN A 97 8.27 9.45 -7.34
C ASN A 97 7.28 9.96 -6.28
N TYR A 98 6.34 9.13 -5.79
CA TYR A 98 5.44 9.51 -4.69
C TYR A 98 6.21 9.74 -3.39
N LEU A 99 7.11 8.82 -3.02
CA LEU A 99 7.97 8.97 -1.85
C LEU A 99 8.87 10.20 -1.98
N MET A 100 9.50 10.42 -3.14
CA MET A 100 10.32 11.62 -3.40
C MET A 100 9.54 12.92 -3.34
N ASN A 101 8.29 12.95 -3.83
CA ASN A 101 7.43 14.15 -3.80
C ASN A 101 6.82 14.43 -2.42
N LEU A 102 6.86 13.47 -1.50
CA LEU A 102 6.49 13.63 -0.09
C LEU A 102 7.65 14.13 0.78
N LEU A 103 8.89 13.89 0.36
CA LEU A 103 10.08 14.39 1.04
C LEU A 103 10.20 15.93 1.14
N PRO A 104 9.58 16.79 0.29
CA PRO A 104 9.70 18.25 0.44
C PRO A 104 8.63 18.90 1.32
N SER A 105 7.62 18.18 1.83
CA SER A 105 6.52 18.80 2.58
C SER A 105 6.30 18.17 3.96
N ASN A 106 7.04 18.72 4.93
CA ASN A 106 6.63 18.84 6.34
C ASN A 106 6.44 17.54 7.13
N SER A 107 7.53 16.81 7.39
CA SER A 107 7.89 16.31 8.74
C SER A 107 9.04 15.32 8.59
N TYR A 108 10.18 15.68 9.18
CA TYR A 108 11.37 14.84 9.32
C TYR A 108 11.07 13.70 10.33
N ASP A 109 10.12 12.80 10.02
CA ASP A 109 9.87 11.61 10.83
C ASP A 109 10.81 10.50 10.36
N LEU A 110 11.91 10.34 11.11
CA LEU A 110 12.98 9.38 10.87
C LEU A 110 12.44 7.96 10.64
N GLY A 111 11.33 7.59 11.30
CA GLY A 111 10.73 6.26 11.16
C GLY A 111 10.09 6.01 9.79
N VAL A 112 9.56 7.03 9.12
CA VAL A 112 8.99 6.89 7.78
C VAL A 112 10.10 6.79 6.74
N MET A 113 11.18 7.56 6.91
CA MET A 113 12.37 7.48 6.05
C MET A 113 13.12 6.16 6.22
N GLU A 114 13.27 5.65 7.44
CA GLU A 114 13.88 4.33 7.67
C GLU A 114 13.07 3.19 7.04
N MET A 115 11.74 3.23 7.13
CA MET A 115 10.88 2.24 6.47
C MET A 115 10.98 2.31 4.95
N ALA A 116 11.01 3.51 4.37
CA ALA A 116 11.20 3.67 2.93
C ALA A 116 12.60 3.21 2.49
N ALA A 117 13.65 3.52 3.25
CA ALA A 117 15.02 3.12 2.94
C ALA A 117 15.21 1.59 2.98
N LYS A 118 14.59 0.91 3.96
CA LYS A 118 14.60 -0.57 4.04
C LYS A 118 13.87 -1.26 2.89
N ALA A 119 12.95 -0.58 2.22
CA ALA A 119 12.21 -1.14 1.10
C ALA A 119 12.93 -1.00 -0.26
N VAL A 120 13.92 -0.11 -0.35
CA VAL A 120 14.63 0.21 -1.60
C VAL A 120 16.01 -0.46 -1.71
N GLY A 121 16.59 -0.90 -0.59
CA GLY A 121 17.84 -1.66 -0.54
C GLY A 121 17.63 -3.16 -0.61
#